data_AF-A0AA35SQN4-F1
#
_entry.id   AF-A0AA35SQN4-F1
#
_cell.length_a   1.000
_cell.length_b   1.000
_cell.length_c   1.000
_cell.angle_alpha   90.00
_cell.angle_beta   90.00
_cell.angle_gamma   90.00
#
_symmetry.space_group_name_H-M   'P 1'
#
loop_
_entity.id
_entity.type
_entity.pdbx_description
1 polymer ?
#
loop_
_entity_poly.entity_id
_entity_poly.type
_entity_poly.pdbx_seq_one_letter_code
_entity_poly.pdbx_strand_id
1 'polypeptide(L)'
;MMFLATHRDMVADEQLPGVLDTLHKRLREILLPQFREQLIYCDTERDDFVFTLNAAKPEKEDRECAEIIRECLSRGGEGGREVKVPLRWYALYQKLLEVANELGKKVLPRELCQQVAESMEMDDESCGEALNFFDGLNMLFYFPDILPQLVFMEPQMLLDKVSELVEETYHMRQGKKAVPGEKLRFRDHGEVTEKFLGEFESHYEPPLFTPKELVTLLKGLLVFAEMSKDVYFMPCLLQVVAWKVVEEHRVSGGKALALHFPDSGPLMGTFCSTVAYLLSPENSHPCPWRVVQNEAGAPECLHRNVIEFTVSDYAGAVSLIDHFTHFELHIHTAEDHEAELWKLAHDAVFAGLKKAGKTIGYTNNTPVPAIVCPAHPHPAKPHPATVKKGVWTCSISSKNFGKVAEVSVPWMSVCTSHSAESATSSPSSSSSAVPSTSQPPLSVSSTTATTTTNTPAIHEKKKEDDEINDQDLAVIARDHLTQWEKLHPFLGLNRAQKKEIARSYPGDYGLQKQECLEVWKEKIGREATYRALISAAEKARGQRVSGQHQRHVREDVNIIPPTTTVCCYHPLSVFSLPSSINCTLHKGSIPFSFPILNLTFITNALSLIIHRIRVH
;
A
#
# COMPACT_ATOMS: atom_id res chain seq x y z
N MET A 1 8.55 -13.65 12.68
CA MET A 1 7.29 -13.62 11.91
C MET A 1 6.49 -14.86 12.23
N MET A 2 5.22 -14.67 12.61
CA MET A 2 4.33 -15.75 13.02
C MET A 2 3.03 -15.65 12.21
N PHE A 3 2.51 -16.78 11.74
CA PHE A 3 1.25 -16.83 11.02
C PHE A 3 0.18 -17.43 11.93
N LEU A 4 -0.92 -16.71 12.09
CA LEU A 4 -1.99 -17.06 13.01
C LEU A 4 -3.32 -17.12 12.26
N ALA A 5 -3.89 -18.30 12.12
CA ALA A 5 -5.22 -18.52 11.57
C ALA A 5 -6.25 -18.53 12.72
N THR A 6 -6.96 -17.41 12.88
CA THR A 6 -7.80 -17.11 14.07
C THR A 6 -9.25 -17.60 13.99
N HIS A 7 -9.67 -18.14 12.85
CA HIS A 7 -11.04 -18.56 12.55
C HIS A 7 -11.11 -20.06 12.27
N ARG A 8 -10.44 -20.86 13.10
CA ARG A 8 -10.47 -22.33 12.98
C ARG A 8 -11.90 -22.87 12.96
N ASP A 9 -12.80 -22.24 13.72
CA ASP A 9 -14.21 -22.58 13.85
C ASP A 9 -15.03 -22.44 12.56
N MET A 10 -14.55 -21.67 11.58
CA MET A 10 -15.22 -21.51 10.29
C MET A 10 -14.93 -22.66 9.31
N VAL A 11 -14.05 -23.59 9.68
CA VAL A 11 -13.68 -24.74 8.87
C VAL A 11 -14.09 -26.00 9.63
N ALA A 12 -14.82 -26.89 8.96
CA ALA A 12 -15.15 -28.20 9.55
C ALA A 12 -13.86 -28.96 9.89
N ASP A 13 -13.79 -29.61 11.06
CA ASP A 13 -12.57 -30.30 11.52
C ASP A 13 -12.03 -31.31 10.50
N GLU A 14 -12.90 -31.96 9.74
CA GLU A 14 -12.55 -32.91 8.67
C GLU A 14 -11.83 -32.24 7.48
N GLN A 15 -12.12 -30.97 7.21
CA GLN A 15 -11.55 -30.19 6.11
C GLN A 15 -10.29 -29.43 6.52
N LEU A 16 -10.13 -29.18 7.83
CA LEU A 16 -9.05 -28.37 8.37
C LEU A 16 -7.66 -28.86 7.92
N PRO A 17 -7.31 -30.16 7.93
CA PRO A 17 -6.02 -30.62 7.44
C PRO A 17 -5.73 -30.21 5.99
N GLY A 18 -6.71 -30.37 5.09
CA GLY A 18 -6.53 -30.01 3.67
C GLY A 18 -6.40 -28.50 3.43
N VAL A 19 -7.11 -27.69 4.24
CA VAL A 19 -6.96 -26.23 4.21
C VAL A 19 -5.58 -25.81 4.70
N LEU A 20 -5.10 -26.40 5.80
CA LEU A 20 -3.77 -26.11 6.35
C LEU A 20 -2.67 -26.55 5.40
N ASP A 21 -2.76 -27.73 4.79
CA ASP A 21 -1.79 -28.19 3.79
C ASP A 21 -1.70 -27.22 2.62
N THR A 22 -2.85 -26.75 2.13
CA THR A 22 -2.91 -25.77 1.04
C THR A 22 -2.30 -24.42 1.46
N LEU A 23 -2.58 -23.98 2.68
CA LEU A 23 -2.07 -22.73 3.23
C LEU A 23 -0.55 -22.79 3.46
N HIS A 24 -0.06 -23.86 4.10
CA HIS A 24 1.37 -24.13 4.30
C HIS A 24 2.09 -24.18 2.97
N LYS A 25 1.58 -24.94 1.99
CA LYS A 25 2.19 -25.01 0.66
C LYS A 25 2.34 -23.62 0.02
N ARG A 26 1.26 -22.83 0.00
CA ARG A 26 1.29 -21.47 -0.57
C ARG A 26 2.23 -20.55 0.18
N LEU A 27 2.18 -20.53 1.51
CA LEU A 27 3.05 -19.67 2.30
C LEU A 27 4.52 -20.09 2.19
N ARG A 28 4.82 -21.39 2.10
CA ARG A 28 6.18 -21.88 1.83
C ARG A 28 6.68 -21.39 0.48
N GLU A 29 5.87 -21.50 -0.57
CA GLU A 29 6.22 -21.00 -1.92
C GLU A 29 6.49 -19.49 -1.94
N ILE A 30 5.80 -18.71 -1.10
CA ILE A 30 5.93 -17.25 -1.05
C ILE A 30 7.09 -16.82 -0.13
N LEU A 31 7.24 -17.45 1.03
CA LEU A 31 8.08 -16.95 2.12
C LEU A 31 9.43 -17.67 2.21
N LEU A 32 9.48 -18.95 1.85
CA LEU A 32 10.72 -19.72 1.85
C LEU A 32 11.34 -19.65 0.44
N PRO A 33 12.65 -19.40 0.31
CA PRO A 33 13.70 -19.46 1.33
C PRO A 33 14.00 -18.14 2.08
N GLN A 34 13.44 -17.01 1.64
CA GLN A 34 13.86 -15.66 2.03
C GLN A 34 13.69 -15.36 3.52
N PHE A 35 12.62 -15.88 4.13
CA PHE A 35 12.26 -15.59 5.53
C PHE A 35 12.50 -16.76 6.47
N ARG A 36 13.25 -17.79 6.05
CA ARG A 36 13.36 -19.06 6.78
C ARG A 36 13.76 -18.89 8.25
N GLU A 37 14.76 -18.05 8.49
CA GLU A 37 15.32 -17.74 9.83
C GLU A 37 14.41 -16.80 10.65
N GLN A 38 13.47 -16.13 9.99
CA GLN A 38 12.56 -15.18 10.61
C GLN A 38 11.21 -15.79 10.95
N LEU A 39 10.90 -16.99 10.46
CA LEU A 39 9.64 -17.69 10.75
C LEU A 39 9.69 -18.38 12.11
N ILE A 40 8.59 -18.30 12.84
CA ILE A 40 8.36 -19.08 14.06
C ILE A 40 7.59 -20.33 13.64
N TYR A 41 8.21 -21.50 13.84
CA TYR A 41 7.64 -22.79 13.48
C TYR A 41 6.83 -23.35 14.64
N CYS A 42 5.64 -23.88 14.34
CA CYS A 42 4.85 -24.67 15.28
C CYS A 42 5.31 -26.13 15.32
N ASP A 43 5.85 -26.63 14.21
CA ASP A 43 6.53 -27.93 14.11
C ASP A 43 7.73 -27.80 13.16
N THR A 44 8.93 -27.89 13.74
CA THR A 44 10.21 -27.77 13.01
C THR A 44 10.51 -29.00 12.16
N GLU A 45 9.98 -30.18 12.49
CA GLU A 45 10.19 -31.39 11.69
C GLU A 45 9.38 -31.34 10.39
N ARG A 46 8.21 -30.69 10.43
CA ARG A 46 7.29 -30.57 9.28
C ARG A 46 7.46 -29.29 8.48
N ASP A 47 8.34 -28.38 8.89
CA ASP A 47 8.42 -27.01 8.38
C ASP A 47 7.04 -26.31 8.40
N ASP A 48 6.29 -26.52 9.50
CA ASP A 48 4.97 -25.94 9.72
C ASP A 48 5.10 -24.68 10.58
N PHE A 49 4.47 -23.59 10.15
CA PHE A 49 4.60 -22.27 10.79
C PHE A 49 3.28 -21.48 10.82
N VAL A 50 2.15 -22.14 10.56
CA VAL A 50 0.82 -21.56 10.82
C VAL A 50 0.26 -22.15 12.10
N PHE A 51 0.03 -21.26 13.05
CA PHE A 51 -0.69 -21.57 14.28
C PHE A 51 -2.18 -21.39 14.03
N THR A 52 -2.99 -22.35 14.44
CA THR A 52 -4.45 -22.22 14.39
C THR A 52 -5.01 -21.96 15.77
N LEU A 53 -5.94 -21.03 15.88
CA LEU A 53 -6.81 -20.92 17.05
C LEU A 53 -8.23 -20.56 16.66
N ASN A 54 -9.18 -20.90 17.52
CA ASN A 54 -10.50 -20.28 17.57
C ASN A 54 -10.45 -19.07 18.53
N ALA A 55 -10.31 -17.86 17.97
CA ALA A 55 -10.28 -16.65 18.78
C ALA A 55 -11.65 -16.27 19.37
N ALA A 56 -12.75 -16.69 18.74
CA ALA A 56 -14.11 -16.36 19.16
C ALA A 56 -14.58 -17.18 20.37
N LYS A 57 -14.22 -18.46 20.40
CA LYS A 57 -14.57 -19.38 21.48
C LYS A 57 -13.41 -20.36 21.76
N PRO A 58 -12.38 -19.93 22.52
CA PRO A 58 -11.19 -20.74 22.73
C PRO A 58 -11.50 -22.04 23.51
N GLU A 59 -11.13 -23.16 22.91
CA GLU A 59 -11.17 -24.50 23.50
C GLU A 59 -9.83 -24.85 24.15
N LYS A 60 -9.66 -26.10 24.62
CA LYS A 60 -8.45 -26.52 25.34
C LYS A 60 -7.22 -26.43 24.42
N GLU A 61 -7.38 -26.91 23.20
CA GLU A 61 -6.37 -26.94 22.16
C GLU A 61 -5.93 -25.51 21.77
N ASP A 62 -6.86 -24.55 21.75
CA ASP A 62 -6.54 -23.15 21.45
C ASP A 62 -5.74 -22.48 22.57
N ARG A 63 -6.03 -22.84 23.84
CA ARG A 63 -5.24 -22.36 24.99
C ARG A 63 -3.84 -22.97 24.97
N GLU A 64 -3.73 -24.26 24.65
CA GLU A 64 -2.43 -24.92 24.51
C GLU A 64 -1.61 -24.29 23.38
N CYS A 65 -2.23 -24.03 22.22
CA CYS A 65 -1.61 -23.28 21.12
C CYS A 65 -1.16 -21.88 21.56
N ALA A 66 -1.98 -21.15 22.32
CA ALA A 66 -1.61 -19.85 22.85
C ALA A 66 -0.42 -19.91 23.83
N GLU A 67 -0.32 -20.93 24.68
CA GLU A 67 0.85 -21.12 25.55
C GLU A 67 2.11 -21.46 24.73
N ILE A 68 2.00 -22.29 23.69
CA ILE A 68 3.12 -22.57 22.77
C ILE A 68 3.58 -21.27 22.11
N ILE A 69 2.66 -20.44 21.61
CA ILE A 69 2.98 -19.13 21.04
C ILE A 69 3.72 -18.26 22.07
N ARG A 70 3.22 -18.18 23.30
CA ARG A 70 3.88 -17.40 24.36
C ARG A 70 5.27 -17.92 24.65
N GLU A 71 5.45 -19.23 24.71
CA GLU A 71 6.75 -19.85 24.93
C GLU A 71 7.71 -19.56 23.77
N CYS A 72 7.25 -19.69 22.52
CA CYS A 72 8.01 -19.33 21.32
C CYS A 72 8.44 -17.85 21.33
N LEU A 73 7.54 -16.94 21.72
CA LEU A 73 7.86 -15.53 21.84
C LEU A 73 8.82 -15.24 23.01
N SER A 74 8.66 -15.94 24.14
CA SER A 74 9.46 -15.74 25.36
C SER A 74 10.87 -16.30 25.26
N ARG A 75 11.07 -17.38 24.49
CA ARG A 75 12.40 -17.95 24.26
C ARG A 75 13.30 -17.04 23.42
N GLY A 76 12.73 -15.99 22.81
CA GLY A 76 13.37 -15.20 21.78
C GLY A 76 13.56 -16.09 20.55
N GLY A 77 13.15 -15.63 19.36
CA GLY A 77 13.66 -16.27 18.15
C GLY A 77 15.19 -16.25 18.18
N GLU A 78 15.87 -17.03 17.34
CA GLU A 78 17.35 -17.04 17.23
C GLU A 78 17.96 -15.64 16.91
N GLY A 79 17.13 -14.60 16.69
CA GLY A 79 17.51 -13.19 16.56
C GLY A 79 17.04 -12.24 17.70
N GLY A 80 16.39 -12.73 18.76
CA GLY A 80 15.99 -11.91 19.91
C GLY A 80 17.22 -11.51 20.72
N ARG A 81 17.73 -10.29 20.53
CA ARG A 81 18.84 -9.80 21.36
C ARG A 81 18.32 -9.55 22.77
N GLU A 82 18.82 -10.30 23.74
CA GLU A 82 18.69 -9.93 25.14
C GLU A 82 19.37 -8.57 25.35
N VAL A 83 18.59 -7.55 25.66
CA VAL A 83 19.10 -6.21 25.95
C VAL A 83 19.19 -6.04 27.46
N LYS A 84 20.39 -5.74 27.96
CA LYS A 84 20.57 -5.38 29.36
C LYS A 84 20.04 -3.97 29.58
N VAL A 85 18.87 -3.87 30.21
CA VAL A 85 18.24 -2.59 30.55
C VAL A 85 18.56 -2.25 32.01
N PRO A 86 19.00 -1.02 32.32
CA PRO A 86 19.16 -0.58 33.70
C PRO A 86 17.85 -0.73 34.49
N LEU A 87 17.90 -1.33 35.68
CA LEU A 87 16.70 -1.52 36.52
C LEU A 87 15.99 -0.19 36.83
N ARG A 88 16.75 0.90 36.94
CA ARG A 88 16.22 2.26 37.14
C ARG A 88 15.33 2.72 35.98
N TRP A 89 15.62 2.32 34.75
CA TRP A 89 14.77 2.67 33.59
C TRP A 89 13.40 1.98 33.71
N TYR A 90 13.39 0.68 34.01
CA TYR A 90 12.12 -0.02 34.25
C TYR A 90 11.31 0.63 35.38
N ALA A 91 11.97 0.95 36.50
CA ALA A 91 11.33 1.60 37.62
C ALA A 91 10.81 3.01 37.26
N LEU A 92 11.56 3.77 36.43
CA LEU A 92 11.13 5.06 35.90
C LEU A 92 9.85 4.91 35.06
N TYR A 93 9.80 3.97 34.12
CA TYR A 93 8.61 3.75 33.30
C TYR A 93 7.37 3.45 34.14
N GLN A 94 7.50 2.56 35.14
CA GLN A 94 6.40 2.25 36.06
C GLN A 94 5.95 3.50 36.82
N LYS A 95 6.89 4.33 37.30
CA LYS A 95 6.55 5.59 37.99
C LYS A 95 5.90 6.61 37.08
N LEU A 96 6.32 6.73 35.82
CA LEU A 96 5.67 7.60 34.84
C LEU A 96 4.23 7.15 34.56
N LEU A 97 3.98 5.83 34.45
CA LEU A 97 2.63 5.29 34.32
C LEU A 97 1.77 5.57 35.55
N GLU A 98 2.30 5.38 36.76
CA GLU A 98 1.61 5.72 38.00
C GLU A 98 1.21 7.19 38.03
N VAL A 99 2.16 8.10 37.76
CA VAL A 99 1.91 9.55 37.73
C VAL A 99 0.89 9.93 36.64
N ALA A 100 0.99 9.35 35.45
CA ALA A 100 0.03 9.56 34.38
C ALA A 100 -1.40 9.15 34.79
N ASN A 101 -1.53 7.98 35.40
CA ASN A 101 -2.80 7.46 35.89
C ASN A 101 -3.38 8.30 37.04
N GLU A 102 -2.55 8.72 38.00
CA GLU A 102 -2.97 9.58 39.12
C GLU A 102 -3.47 10.94 38.64
N LEU A 103 -2.84 11.49 37.60
CA LEU A 103 -3.27 12.74 36.98
C LEU A 103 -4.44 12.57 36.00
N GLY A 104 -4.78 11.33 35.64
CA GLY A 104 -5.75 11.02 34.59
C GLY A 104 -5.34 11.56 33.22
N LYS A 105 -4.02 11.58 32.93
CA LYS A 105 -3.46 12.16 31.71
C LYS A 105 -2.79 11.11 30.86
N LYS A 106 -2.95 11.22 29.55
CA LYS A 106 -2.28 10.36 28.56
C LYS A 106 -1.02 10.97 27.97
N VAL A 107 -0.79 12.26 28.24
CA VAL A 107 0.40 13.02 27.84
C VAL A 107 0.97 13.72 29.07
N LEU A 108 2.29 13.63 29.23
CA LEU A 108 3.02 14.30 30.31
C LEU A 108 3.97 15.36 29.73
N PRO A 109 4.17 16.50 30.43
CA PRO A 109 5.28 17.40 30.14
C PRO A 109 6.62 16.68 30.37
N ARG A 110 7.60 16.93 29.51
CA ARG A 110 8.96 16.35 29.65
C ARG A 110 9.62 16.78 30.97
N GLU A 111 9.32 17.98 31.45
CA GLU A 111 9.82 18.50 32.74
C GLU A 111 9.27 17.70 33.91
N LEU A 112 8.03 17.20 33.82
CA LEU A 112 7.47 16.32 34.86
C LEU A 112 8.14 14.94 34.82
N CYS A 113 8.39 14.40 33.62
CA CYS A 113 9.18 13.18 33.48
C CYS A 113 10.58 13.34 34.10
N GLN A 114 11.18 14.53 33.95
CA GLN A 114 12.48 14.86 34.54
C GLN A 114 12.43 14.83 36.07
N GLN A 115 11.43 15.47 36.67
CA GLN A 115 11.26 15.49 38.13
C GLN A 115 11.08 14.08 38.71
N VAL A 116 10.35 13.21 38.00
CA VAL A 116 10.21 11.79 38.40
C VAL A 116 11.57 11.09 38.32
N ALA A 117 12.34 11.31 37.25
CA ALA A 117 13.67 10.72 37.09
C ALA A 117 14.66 11.20 38.17
N GLU A 118 14.65 12.50 38.50
CA GLU A 118 15.48 13.09 39.56
C GLU A 118 15.18 12.49 40.93
N SER A 119 13.90 12.20 41.23
CA SER A 119 13.49 11.51 42.46
C SER A 119 14.06 10.08 42.58
N MET A 120 14.56 9.55 41.46
CA MET A 120 15.17 8.23 41.33
C MET A 120 16.68 8.31 41.07
N GLU A 121 17.28 9.50 41.33
CA GLU A 121 18.70 9.79 41.13
C GLU A 121 19.15 9.56 39.66
N MET A 122 18.29 9.91 38.70
CA MET A 122 18.63 9.95 37.28
C MET A 122 18.78 11.40 36.84
N ASP A 123 19.86 11.69 36.11
CA ASP A 123 20.07 12.99 35.49
C ASP A 123 19.24 13.15 34.20
N ASP A 124 19.28 14.35 33.61
CA ASP A 124 18.49 14.68 32.42
C ASP A 124 18.90 13.87 31.19
N GLU A 125 20.20 13.60 31.04
CA GLU A 125 20.72 12.75 29.97
C GLU A 125 20.20 11.33 30.10
N SER A 126 20.33 10.70 31.29
CA SER A 126 19.81 9.36 31.57
C SER A 126 18.29 9.27 31.39
N CYS A 127 17.55 10.33 31.74
CA CYS A 127 16.11 10.39 31.51
C CYS A 127 15.79 10.44 30.01
N GLY A 128 16.48 11.29 29.25
CA GLY A 128 16.35 11.38 27.79
C GLY A 128 16.66 10.06 27.09
N GLU A 129 17.74 9.38 27.48
CA GLU A 129 18.09 8.06 26.97
C GLU A 129 17.01 7.00 27.27
N ALA A 130 16.48 7.00 28.50
CA ALA A 130 15.41 6.09 28.88
C ALA A 130 14.13 6.35 28.07
N LEU A 131 13.73 7.62 27.89
CA LEU A 131 12.57 7.98 27.08
C LEU A 131 12.74 7.57 25.62
N ASN A 132 13.92 7.80 25.02
CA ASN A 132 14.23 7.34 23.66
C ASN A 132 14.20 5.81 23.55
N PHE A 133 14.66 5.10 24.59
CA PHE A 133 14.58 3.65 24.64
C PHE A 133 13.13 3.16 24.67
N PHE A 134 12.27 3.77 25.48
CA PHE A 134 10.84 3.40 25.55
C PHE A 134 10.08 3.77 24.27
N ASP A 135 10.45 4.88 23.61
CA ASP A 135 9.96 5.25 22.27
C ASP A 135 10.33 4.16 21.24
N GLY A 136 11.59 3.71 21.24
CA GLY A 136 12.02 2.60 20.38
C GLY A 136 11.25 1.29 20.64
N LEU A 137 10.81 1.05 21.87
CA LEU A 137 9.97 -0.12 22.20
C LEU A 137 8.47 0.13 22.04
N ASN A 138 8.06 1.34 21.65
CA ASN A 138 6.66 1.76 21.52
C ASN A 138 5.84 1.62 22.80
N MET A 139 6.51 1.68 23.94
CA MET A 139 5.87 1.67 25.26
C MET A 139 5.28 3.03 25.62
N LEU A 140 5.83 4.09 25.04
CA LEU A 140 5.37 5.47 25.01
C LEU A 140 5.87 6.10 23.70
N PHE A 141 5.48 7.34 23.38
CA PHE A 141 6.17 8.11 22.34
C PHE A 141 6.85 9.36 22.87
N TYR A 142 8.06 9.57 22.37
CA TYR A 142 8.84 10.75 22.64
C TYR A 142 9.46 11.28 21.35
N PHE A 143 9.10 12.51 20.98
CA PHE A 143 9.55 13.14 19.73
C PHE A 143 10.49 14.31 20.03
N PRO A 144 11.75 14.06 20.45
CA PRO A 144 12.66 15.13 20.89
C PRO A 144 12.90 16.20 19.83
N ASP A 145 12.88 15.84 18.55
CA ASP A 145 13.13 16.78 17.44
C ASP A 145 11.87 17.55 16.99
N ILE A 146 10.67 17.17 17.43
CA ILE A 146 9.39 17.72 16.92
C ILE A 146 8.56 18.34 18.05
N LEU A 147 8.39 17.62 19.15
CA LEU A 147 7.68 18.04 20.35
C LEU A 147 8.48 17.66 21.61
N PRO A 148 9.68 18.26 21.81
CA PRO A 148 10.60 17.89 22.90
C PRO A 148 9.99 18.01 24.30
N GLN A 149 8.99 18.86 24.46
CA GLN A 149 8.33 19.17 25.71
C GLN A 149 7.23 18.17 26.11
N LEU A 150 6.89 17.20 25.25
CA LEU A 150 5.78 16.26 25.49
C LEU A 150 6.23 14.81 25.40
N VAL A 151 5.67 13.99 26.30
CA VAL A 151 5.82 12.53 26.31
C VAL A 151 4.42 11.92 26.26
N PHE A 152 4.13 11.13 25.23
CA PHE A 152 2.85 10.45 25.05
C PHE A 152 2.88 9.11 25.76
N MET A 153 2.28 9.03 26.94
CA MET A 153 2.26 7.81 27.76
C MET A 153 1.32 6.74 27.19
N GLU A 154 0.34 7.14 26.38
CA GLU A 154 -0.56 6.24 25.68
C GLU A 154 -0.41 6.41 24.15
N PRO A 155 0.52 5.69 23.51
CA PRO A 155 0.70 5.62 22.05
C PRO A 155 -0.59 5.54 21.23
N GLN A 156 -1.56 4.76 21.71
CA GLN A 156 -2.83 4.53 21.04
C GLN A 156 -3.63 5.83 20.82
N MET A 157 -3.48 6.83 21.69
CA MET A 157 -4.15 8.12 21.55
C MET A 157 -3.85 8.80 20.21
N LEU A 158 -2.59 8.79 19.76
CA LEU A 158 -2.21 9.38 18.48
C LEU A 158 -2.74 8.58 17.30
N LEU A 159 -2.74 7.25 17.42
CA LEU A 159 -3.29 6.36 16.41
C LEU A 159 -4.79 6.56 16.26
N ASP A 160 -5.52 6.67 17.37
CA ASP A 160 -6.95 6.90 17.38
C ASP A 160 -7.27 8.27 16.77
N LYS A 161 -6.51 9.31 17.12
CA LYS A 161 -6.67 10.66 16.54
C LYS A 161 -6.51 10.64 15.02
N VAL A 162 -5.47 10.00 14.49
CA VAL A 162 -5.29 9.90 13.02
C VAL A 162 -6.33 8.98 12.38
N SER A 163 -6.72 7.90 13.05
CA SER A 163 -7.80 7.02 12.58
C SER A 163 -9.11 7.79 12.42
N GLU A 164 -9.47 8.63 13.40
CA GLU A 164 -10.68 9.44 13.36
C GLU A 164 -10.70 10.38 12.14
N LEU A 165 -9.57 11.03 11.80
CA LEU A 165 -9.47 11.89 10.61
C LEU A 165 -9.70 11.10 9.30
N VAL A 166 -9.15 9.89 9.25
CA VAL A 166 -9.27 8.98 8.11
C VAL A 166 -10.70 8.42 8.00
N GLU A 167 -11.29 8.02 9.12
CA GLU A 167 -12.66 7.51 9.22
C GLU A 167 -13.69 8.57 8.82
N GLU A 168 -13.54 9.81 9.30
CA GLU A 168 -14.43 10.90 8.93
C GLU A 168 -14.36 11.14 7.41
N THR A 169 -13.17 11.13 6.81
CA THR A 169 -13.00 11.24 5.35
C THR A 169 -13.75 10.11 4.62
N TYR A 170 -13.68 8.88 5.15
CA TYR A 170 -14.39 7.73 4.59
C TYR A 170 -15.91 7.90 4.71
N HIS A 171 -16.42 8.29 5.87
CA HIS A 171 -17.85 8.52 6.08
C HIS A 171 -18.40 9.63 5.18
N MET A 172 -17.65 10.72 4.99
CA MET A 172 -18.00 11.80 4.08
C MET A 172 -18.11 11.34 2.62
N ARG A 173 -17.33 10.32 2.20
CA ARG A 173 -17.36 9.75 0.84
C ARG A 173 -18.52 8.79 0.63
N GLN A 174 -18.90 8.04 1.67
CA GLN A 174 -20.05 7.14 1.63
C GLN A 174 -21.39 7.88 1.75
N GLY A 175 -21.36 9.09 2.32
CA GLY A 175 -22.54 9.92 2.52
C GLY A 175 -23.20 10.37 1.20
N LYS A 176 -24.53 10.31 1.15
CA LYS A 176 -25.34 10.85 0.02
C LYS A 176 -25.62 12.35 0.14
N LYS A 177 -25.24 12.98 1.25
CA LYS A 177 -25.50 14.39 1.51
C LYS A 177 -24.37 15.24 0.94
N ALA A 178 -24.72 16.41 0.42
CA ALA A 178 -23.74 17.41 0.06
C ALA A 178 -22.92 17.79 1.30
N VAL A 179 -21.59 17.79 1.15
CA VAL A 179 -20.64 18.21 2.18
C VAL A 179 -20.19 19.62 1.80
N PRO A 180 -20.62 20.69 2.49
CA PRO A 180 -20.25 22.04 2.12
C PRO A 180 -18.95 22.50 2.82
N GLY A 181 -18.30 23.50 2.23
CA GLY A 181 -17.24 24.27 2.88
C GLY A 181 -15.96 23.49 3.14
N GLU A 182 -15.41 23.65 4.35
CA GLU A 182 -14.11 23.09 4.74
C GLU A 182 -14.08 21.56 4.74
N LYS A 183 -15.20 20.92 5.12
CA LYS A 183 -15.36 19.46 5.02
C LYS A 183 -15.22 18.94 3.59
N LEU A 184 -15.63 19.73 2.59
CA LEU A 184 -15.47 19.37 1.18
C LEU A 184 -13.99 19.36 0.79
N ARG A 185 -13.25 20.40 1.17
CA ARG A 185 -11.81 20.54 0.92
C ARG A 185 -11.01 19.44 1.63
N PHE A 186 -11.39 19.10 2.85
CA PHE A 186 -10.81 17.97 3.58
C PHE A 186 -11.03 16.64 2.85
N ARG A 187 -12.28 16.38 2.43
CA ARG A 187 -12.65 15.13 1.75
C ARG A 187 -12.00 14.97 0.38
N ASP A 188 -12.01 16.01 -0.44
CA ASP A 188 -11.65 15.95 -1.85
C ASP A 188 -10.20 16.33 -2.11
N HIS A 189 -9.66 17.28 -1.34
CA HIS A 189 -8.31 17.82 -1.53
C HIS A 189 -7.37 17.48 -0.38
N GLY A 190 -7.84 16.81 0.69
CA GLY A 190 -7.02 16.53 1.87
C GLY A 190 -6.56 17.78 2.62
N GLU A 191 -7.24 18.92 2.42
CA GLU A 191 -6.88 20.20 3.04
C GLU A 191 -7.55 20.37 4.41
N VAL A 192 -6.81 20.86 5.39
CA VAL A 192 -7.26 20.99 6.78
C VAL A 192 -6.65 22.23 7.46
N THR A 193 -7.42 22.89 8.32
CA THR A 193 -6.94 23.98 9.20
C THR A 193 -6.92 23.53 10.66
N GLU A 194 -6.20 24.24 11.52
CA GLU A 194 -6.22 23.99 12.97
C GLU A 194 -7.63 24.12 13.56
N LYS A 195 -8.41 25.06 13.05
CA LYS A 195 -9.79 25.28 13.48
C LYS A 195 -10.65 24.05 13.18
N PHE A 196 -10.50 23.46 11.99
CA PHE A 196 -11.21 22.24 11.62
C PHE A 196 -10.77 21.04 12.44
N LEU A 197 -9.47 20.91 12.70
CA LEU A 197 -8.95 19.87 13.59
C LEU A 197 -9.52 19.96 15.01
N GLY A 198 -9.89 21.17 15.45
CA GLY A 198 -10.60 21.41 16.70
C GLY A 198 -12.04 20.87 16.74
N GLU A 199 -12.66 20.55 15.60
CA GLU A 199 -13.99 19.90 15.58
C GLU A 199 -13.93 18.43 16.05
N PHE A 200 -12.74 17.84 16.06
CA PHE A 200 -12.49 16.45 16.48
C PHE A 200 -12.08 16.40 17.96
N GLU A 201 -13.03 16.59 18.88
CA GLU A 201 -12.75 16.79 20.32
C GLU A 201 -12.05 15.61 21.02
N SER A 202 -12.18 14.39 20.49
CA SER A 202 -11.62 13.17 21.08
C SER A 202 -10.09 13.23 21.19
N HIS A 203 -9.46 12.47 22.09
CA HIS A 203 -7.99 12.24 22.12
C HIS A 203 -7.06 13.49 22.19
N TYR A 204 -7.59 14.70 22.38
CA TYR A 204 -6.80 15.87 22.77
C TYR A 204 -6.68 15.93 24.29
N GLU A 205 -5.59 16.55 24.78
CA GLU A 205 -5.31 16.73 26.20
C GLU A 205 -4.94 18.20 26.48
N PRO A 206 -5.88 19.16 26.38
CA PRO A 206 -5.57 20.56 26.64
C PRO A 206 -5.08 20.80 28.08
N PRO A 207 -4.08 21.69 28.29
CA PRO A 207 -3.39 22.50 27.29
C PRO A 207 -2.17 21.82 26.66
N LEU A 208 -1.89 20.55 26.97
CA LEU A 208 -0.66 19.86 26.58
C LEU A 208 -0.66 19.43 25.12
N PHE A 209 -1.76 18.85 24.65
CA PHE A 209 -1.90 18.36 23.29
C PHE A 209 -3.17 18.92 22.66
N THR A 210 -3.01 19.92 21.80
CA THR A 210 -4.09 20.61 21.09
C THR A 210 -3.94 20.41 19.57
N PRO A 211 -4.87 20.92 18.73
CA PRO A 211 -4.69 20.89 17.27
C PRO A 211 -3.35 21.43 16.77
N LYS A 212 -2.78 22.42 17.46
CA LYS A 212 -1.48 23.02 17.13
C LYS A 212 -0.32 22.02 17.30
N GLU A 213 -0.29 21.30 18.42
CA GLU A 213 0.71 20.26 18.65
C GLU A 213 0.52 19.09 17.69
N LEU A 214 -0.72 18.71 17.37
CA LEU A 214 -1.00 17.68 16.35
C LEU A 214 -0.45 18.09 14.98
N VAL A 215 -0.69 19.33 14.54
CA VAL A 215 -0.13 19.85 13.28
C VAL A 215 1.39 19.80 13.30
N THR A 216 2.00 20.28 14.37
CA THR A 216 3.47 20.29 14.52
C THR A 216 4.03 18.87 14.41
N LEU A 217 3.39 17.92 15.10
CA LEU A 217 3.74 16.51 15.05
C LEU A 217 3.61 15.93 13.63
N LEU A 218 2.45 16.07 13.01
CA LEU A 218 2.16 15.49 11.70
C LEU A 218 3.00 16.12 10.57
N LYS A 219 3.39 17.39 10.70
CA LYS A 219 4.37 18.02 9.80
C LYS A 219 5.75 17.40 9.96
N GLY A 220 6.25 17.26 11.19
CA GLY A 220 7.55 16.64 11.46
C GLY A 220 7.61 15.16 11.04
N LEU A 221 6.47 14.46 11.06
CA LEU A 221 6.32 13.08 10.58
C LEU A 221 6.06 12.97 9.06
N LEU A 222 6.07 14.09 8.31
CA LEU A 222 5.75 14.11 6.87
C LEU A 222 4.41 13.45 6.53
N VAL A 223 3.43 13.63 7.41
CA VAL A 223 2.02 13.30 7.17
C VAL A 223 1.28 14.53 6.64
N PHE A 224 1.64 15.71 7.14
CA PHE A 224 1.15 17.01 6.66
C PHE A 224 2.23 17.77 5.89
N ALA A 225 1.78 18.51 4.87
CA ALA A 225 2.51 19.63 4.29
C ALA A 225 1.76 20.94 4.54
N GLU A 226 2.48 22.05 4.56
CA GLU A 226 1.87 23.37 4.63
C GLU A 226 1.69 23.91 3.20
N MET A 227 0.44 24.06 2.77
CA MET A 227 0.11 24.54 1.41
C MET A 227 0.08 26.06 1.35
N SER A 228 -0.46 26.66 2.39
CA SER A 228 -0.50 28.10 2.61
C SER A 228 -0.64 28.37 4.10
N LYS A 229 -0.59 29.63 4.50
CA LYS A 229 -0.69 30.02 5.90
C LYS A 229 -1.96 29.42 6.54
N ASP A 230 -1.78 28.66 7.61
CA ASP A 230 -2.82 27.98 8.40
C ASP A 230 -3.64 26.92 7.64
N VAL A 231 -3.20 26.50 6.43
CA VAL A 231 -3.83 25.43 5.64
C VAL A 231 -2.81 24.33 5.38
N TYR A 232 -3.10 23.16 5.93
CA TYR A 232 -2.27 21.97 5.83
C TYR A 232 -2.90 20.96 4.86
N PHE A 233 -2.06 20.11 4.28
CA PHE A 233 -2.44 19.12 3.29
C PHE A 233 -1.97 17.73 3.72
N MET A 234 -2.91 16.78 3.71
CA MET A 234 -2.69 15.39 4.12
C MET A 234 -2.84 14.47 2.88
N PRO A 235 -1.78 14.23 2.10
CA PRO A 235 -1.86 13.51 0.82
C PRO A 235 -2.40 12.09 0.94
N CYS A 236 -2.21 11.44 2.10
CA CYS A 236 -2.73 10.09 2.32
C CYS A 236 -4.25 10.02 2.38
N LEU A 237 -4.95 11.15 2.58
CA LEU A 237 -6.40 11.19 2.53
C LEU A 237 -6.95 11.18 1.10
N LEU A 238 -6.17 11.48 0.08
CA LEU A 238 -6.68 11.60 -1.28
C LEU A 238 -7.26 10.28 -1.84
N GLN A 239 -8.13 10.37 -2.84
CA GLN A 239 -8.63 9.18 -3.54
C GLN A 239 -7.60 8.65 -4.52
N VAL A 240 -7.56 7.32 -4.68
CA VAL A 240 -6.83 6.68 -5.77
C VAL A 240 -7.70 6.73 -7.01
N VAL A 241 -7.15 7.22 -8.12
CA VAL A 241 -7.86 7.26 -9.40
C VAL A 241 -7.53 6.06 -10.28
N ALA A 242 -8.47 5.75 -11.18
CA ALA A 242 -8.31 4.68 -12.14
C ALA A 242 -7.16 4.97 -13.11
N TRP A 243 -6.58 3.89 -13.64
CA TRP A 243 -5.47 3.93 -14.58
C TRP A 243 -5.67 4.91 -15.76
N LYS A 244 -6.88 4.98 -16.30
CA LYS A 244 -7.20 5.89 -17.42
C LYS A 244 -6.94 7.37 -17.07
N VAL A 245 -7.24 7.78 -15.84
CA VAL A 245 -6.99 9.14 -15.37
C VAL A 245 -5.49 9.36 -15.18
N VAL A 246 -4.77 8.36 -14.65
CA VAL A 246 -3.31 8.42 -14.52
C VAL A 246 -2.62 8.59 -15.88
N GLU A 247 -3.12 7.95 -16.95
CA GLU A 247 -2.57 8.10 -18.30
C GLU A 247 -2.66 9.53 -18.84
N GLU A 248 -3.67 10.31 -18.44
CA GLU A 248 -3.84 11.69 -18.87
C GLU A 248 -2.70 12.60 -18.38
N HIS A 249 -2.01 12.22 -17.30
CA HIS A 249 -0.87 12.93 -16.73
C HIS A 249 0.49 12.35 -17.14
N ARG A 250 0.53 11.38 -18.08
CA ARG A 250 1.80 10.83 -18.60
C ARG A 250 2.23 11.55 -19.85
N VAL A 251 3.53 11.87 -19.93
CA VAL A 251 4.13 12.36 -21.18
C VAL A 251 4.33 11.18 -22.13
N SER A 252 3.81 11.32 -23.35
CA SER A 252 3.98 10.31 -24.41
C SER A 252 5.45 10.19 -24.85
N GLY A 253 5.84 9.01 -25.34
CA GLY A 253 7.14 8.83 -25.99
C GLY A 253 8.31 8.41 -25.09
N GLY A 254 8.05 7.87 -23.90
CA GLY A 254 9.08 7.23 -23.08
C GLY A 254 10.04 8.18 -22.35
N LYS A 255 9.67 9.47 -22.26
CA LYS A 255 10.46 10.51 -21.59
C LYS A 255 10.42 10.45 -20.06
N ALA A 256 9.67 9.53 -19.47
CA ALA A 256 9.50 9.42 -18.03
C ALA A 256 10.75 8.85 -17.33
N LEU A 257 11.04 9.33 -16.12
CA LEU A 257 11.94 8.66 -15.19
C LEU A 257 11.11 7.68 -14.35
N ALA A 258 11.43 6.39 -14.43
CA ALA A 258 10.88 5.41 -13.52
C ALA A 258 11.80 5.24 -12.30
N LEU A 259 11.22 5.08 -11.13
CA LEU A 259 11.93 4.83 -9.87
C LEU A 259 11.63 3.40 -9.44
N HIS A 260 12.58 2.50 -9.71
CA HIS A 260 12.42 1.07 -9.45
C HIS A 260 12.91 0.73 -8.04
N PHE A 261 12.11 -0.02 -7.30
CA PHE A 261 12.45 -0.53 -5.97
C PHE A 261 12.78 -2.03 -6.10
N PRO A 262 14.06 -2.43 -6.07
CA PRO A 262 14.47 -3.78 -6.45
C PRO A 262 13.93 -4.90 -5.55
N ASP A 263 13.72 -4.60 -4.26
CA ASP A 263 13.49 -5.63 -3.25
C ASP A 263 12.00 -5.90 -2.98
N SER A 264 11.13 -4.88 -3.04
CA SER A 264 9.73 -5.07 -2.62
C SER A 264 8.72 -4.05 -3.17
N GLY A 265 9.11 -3.21 -4.14
CA GLY A 265 8.25 -2.09 -4.57
C GLY A 265 8.30 -0.91 -3.58
N PRO A 266 7.61 0.20 -3.88
CA PRO A 266 7.47 1.29 -2.93
C PRO A 266 6.67 0.83 -1.71
N LEU A 267 7.20 1.08 -0.51
CA LEU A 267 6.50 0.75 0.73
C LEU A 267 5.39 1.77 1.03
N MET A 268 4.36 1.33 1.74
CA MET A 268 3.18 2.13 2.09
C MET A 268 3.55 3.42 2.82
N GLY A 269 2.94 4.54 2.43
CA GLY A 269 3.25 5.86 2.96
C GLY A 269 4.41 6.59 2.28
N THR A 270 5.35 5.88 1.61
CA THR A 270 6.55 6.49 0.98
C THR A 270 6.17 7.59 -0.02
N PHE A 271 5.17 7.35 -0.87
CA PHE A 271 4.69 8.33 -1.84
C PHE A 271 4.15 9.59 -1.14
N CYS A 272 3.22 9.41 -0.20
CA CYS A 272 2.57 10.52 0.51
C CYS A 272 3.58 11.35 1.31
N SER A 273 4.55 10.72 1.98
CA SER A 273 5.59 11.45 2.70
C SER A 273 6.60 12.13 1.79
N THR A 274 6.88 11.56 0.62
CA THR A 274 7.69 12.23 -0.40
C THR A 274 6.99 13.49 -0.89
N VAL A 275 5.69 13.40 -1.19
CA VAL A 275 4.86 14.56 -1.55
C VAL A 275 4.85 15.60 -0.44
N ALA A 276 4.64 15.18 0.81
CA ALA A 276 4.63 16.10 1.95
C ALA A 276 5.97 16.81 2.12
N TYR A 277 7.09 16.08 1.93
CA TYR A 277 8.42 16.66 1.93
C TYR A 277 8.62 17.67 0.79
N LEU A 278 8.24 17.33 -0.44
CA LEU A 278 8.42 18.22 -1.59
C LEU A 278 7.75 19.58 -1.37
N LEU A 279 6.56 19.57 -0.77
CA LEU A 279 5.79 20.76 -0.42
C LEU A 279 6.26 21.44 0.88
N SER A 280 7.13 20.80 1.66
CA SER A 280 7.58 21.34 2.94
C SER A 280 8.63 22.44 2.77
N PRO A 281 8.70 23.42 3.69
CA PRO A 281 9.79 24.40 3.72
C PRO A 281 11.18 23.79 3.95
N GLU A 282 11.25 22.56 4.48
CA GLU A 282 12.52 21.83 4.67
C GLU A 282 13.15 21.37 3.34
N ASN A 283 12.36 21.35 2.27
CA ASN A 283 12.87 21.06 0.94
C ASN A 283 13.81 22.18 0.49
N SER A 284 15.10 21.95 0.71
CA SER A 284 16.20 22.89 0.41
C SER A 284 16.66 22.83 -1.05
N HIS A 285 15.98 22.05 -1.90
CA HIS A 285 16.20 22.09 -3.34
C HIS A 285 15.69 23.43 -3.89
N PRO A 286 16.37 24.02 -4.89
CA PRO A 286 16.56 25.47 -5.00
C PRO A 286 15.28 26.31 -5.19
N CYS A 287 14.16 25.68 -5.54
CA CYS A 287 12.91 26.35 -5.83
C CYS A 287 11.75 25.71 -5.05
N PRO A 288 10.84 26.51 -4.46
CA PRO A 288 9.64 25.98 -3.82
C PRO A 288 8.74 25.21 -4.79
N TRP A 289 8.24 24.07 -4.33
CA TRP A 289 7.27 23.25 -5.05
C TRP A 289 5.86 23.59 -4.57
N ARG A 290 4.91 23.64 -5.50
CA ARG A 290 3.49 23.86 -5.20
C ARG A 290 2.66 22.91 -6.01
N VAL A 291 1.56 22.42 -5.46
CA VAL A 291 0.56 21.69 -6.26
C VAL A 291 0.02 22.62 -7.34
N VAL A 292 -0.20 22.11 -8.56
CA VAL A 292 -0.89 22.86 -9.61
C VAL A 292 -2.25 23.32 -9.10
N GLN A 293 -2.63 24.56 -9.43
CA GLN A 293 -3.93 25.13 -9.08
C GLN A 293 -4.63 25.59 -10.35
N ASN A 294 -5.94 25.43 -10.40
CA ASN A 294 -6.76 25.98 -11.47
C ASN A 294 -6.94 27.50 -11.32
N GLU A 295 -7.63 28.14 -12.26
CA GLU A 295 -7.88 29.59 -12.26
C GLU A 295 -8.61 30.09 -10.99
N ALA A 296 -9.37 29.22 -10.32
CA ALA A 296 -10.06 29.53 -9.08
C ALA A 296 -9.16 29.35 -7.83
N GLY A 297 -7.89 29.00 -8.02
CA GLY A 297 -6.93 28.70 -6.95
C GLY A 297 -7.19 27.36 -6.25
N ALA A 298 -8.09 26.53 -6.76
CA ALA A 298 -8.31 25.20 -6.22
C ALA A 298 -7.25 24.24 -6.76
N PRO A 299 -6.71 23.33 -5.92
CA PRO A 299 -5.73 22.36 -6.39
C PRO A 299 -6.27 21.52 -7.56
N GLU A 300 -5.43 21.31 -8.55
CA GLU A 300 -5.67 20.47 -9.72
C GLU A 300 -4.77 19.24 -9.66
N CYS A 301 -5.24 18.11 -10.18
CA CYS A 301 -4.53 16.83 -10.12
C CYS A 301 -4.07 16.44 -8.69
N LEU A 302 -5.00 16.43 -7.73
CA LEU A 302 -4.75 15.91 -6.39
C LEU A 302 -5.36 14.52 -6.21
N HIS A 303 -4.58 13.51 -6.54
CA HIS A 303 -4.94 12.12 -6.27
C HIS A 303 -3.84 11.40 -5.49
N ARG A 304 -4.24 10.37 -4.74
CA ARG A 304 -3.30 9.63 -3.88
C ARG A 304 -2.19 8.94 -4.66
N ASN A 305 -2.42 8.67 -5.94
CA ASN A 305 -1.48 7.99 -6.84
C ASN A 305 -1.01 8.86 -8.02
N VAL A 306 -1.38 10.13 -8.07
CA VAL A 306 -0.82 11.09 -9.03
C VAL A 306 -0.98 12.50 -8.48
N ILE A 307 0.12 13.24 -8.42
CA ILE A 307 0.15 14.64 -8.03
C ILE A 307 0.99 15.42 -9.02
N GLU A 308 0.47 16.56 -9.45
CA GLU A 308 1.15 17.48 -10.34
C GLU A 308 1.63 18.73 -9.59
N PHE A 309 2.88 19.12 -9.84
CA PHE A 309 3.54 20.22 -9.18
C PHE A 309 3.97 21.29 -10.18
N THR A 310 3.89 22.55 -9.75
CA THR A 310 4.69 23.64 -10.32
C THR A 310 5.95 23.82 -9.50
N VAL A 311 7.05 24.12 -10.18
CA VAL A 311 8.33 24.48 -9.56
C VAL A 311 8.54 25.96 -9.81
N SER A 312 8.72 26.73 -8.73
CA SER A 312 8.92 28.19 -8.84
C SER A 312 10.06 28.49 -9.81
N ASP A 313 9.92 29.56 -10.61
CA ASP A 313 10.90 30.01 -11.60
C ASP A 313 11.03 29.17 -12.89
N TYR A 314 10.29 28.06 -13.01
CA TYR A 314 10.27 27.24 -14.22
C TYR A 314 8.86 27.18 -14.82
N ALA A 315 8.74 27.42 -16.14
CA ALA A 315 7.47 27.22 -16.82
C ALA A 315 7.28 25.73 -17.13
N GLY A 316 6.18 25.18 -16.62
CA GLY A 316 5.82 23.78 -16.81
C GLY A 316 5.33 23.15 -15.53
N ALA A 317 5.10 21.85 -15.60
CA ALA A 317 4.64 21.05 -14.49
C ALA A 317 5.41 19.74 -14.38
N VAL A 318 5.45 19.19 -13.17
CA VAL A 318 6.09 17.93 -12.84
C VAL A 318 5.04 16.99 -12.26
N SER A 319 4.78 15.87 -12.92
CA SER A 319 3.85 14.86 -12.42
C SER A 319 4.62 13.73 -11.73
N LEU A 320 4.24 13.41 -10.49
CA LEU A 320 4.73 12.26 -9.74
C LEU A 320 3.59 11.23 -9.60
N ILE A 321 3.81 10.02 -10.10
CA ILE A 321 2.80 8.97 -10.21
C ILE A 321 3.21 7.74 -9.39
N ASP A 322 2.28 7.19 -8.62
CA ASP A 322 2.42 5.92 -7.89
C ASP A 322 1.72 4.78 -8.64
N HIS A 323 2.49 3.80 -9.12
CA HIS A 323 1.96 2.56 -9.71
C HIS A 323 1.88 1.41 -8.71
N PHE A 324 2.13 1.66 -7.43
CA PHE A 324 2.26 0.70 -6.34
C PHE A 324 3.41 -0.31 -6.49
N THR A 325 4.09 -0.30 -7.63
CA THR A 325 5.23 -1.18 -7.97
C THR A 325 6.50 -0.39 -8.25
N HIS A 326 6.33 0.87 -8.64
CA HIS A 326 7.36 1.84 -8.94
C HIS A 326 6.71 3.23 -8.93
N PHE A 327 7.53 4.28 -8.89
CA PHE A 327 7.06 5.63 -9.17
C PHE A 327 7.47 6.05 -10.58
N GLU A 328 6.70 6.93 -11.20
CA GLU A 328 7.09 7.61 -12.44
C GLU A 328 7.14 9.12 -12.19
N LEU A 329 8.14 9.77 -12.76
CA LEU A 329 8.30 11.22 -12.79
C LEU A 329 8.21 11.68 -14.25
N HIS A 330 7.36 12.66 -14.51
CA HIS A 330 7.13 13.24 -15.84
C HIS A 330 7.30 14.75 -15.79
N ILE A 331 7.83 15.34 -16.87
CA ILE A 331 8.01 16.79 -17.00
C ILE A 331 7.23 17.30 -18.20
N HIS A 332 6.35 18.25 -17.93
CA HIS A 332 5.46 18.90 -18.88
C HIS A 332 5.96 20.32 -19.10
N THR A 333 6.89 20.51 -20.05
CA THR A 333 7.37 21.85 -20.44
C THR A 333 7.50 21.95 -21.96
N ALA A 334 7.32 23.17 -22.47
CA ALA A 334 7.54 23.51 -23.88
C ALA A 334 8.87 24.27 -24.09
N GLU A 335 9.65 24.49 -23.02
CA GLU A 335 10.79 25.41 -23.01
C GLU A 335 12.15 24.71 -23.07
N ASP A 336 13.17 25.48 -23.43
CA ASP A 336 14.58 25.05 -23.54
C ASP A 336 15.21 24.66 -22.18
N HIS A 337 14.52 24.91 -21.07
CA HIS A 337 14.97 24.59 -19.70
C HIS A 337 14.63 23.15 -19.24
N GLU A 338 14.16 22.28 -20.14
CA GLU A 338 13.77 20.89 -19.81
C GLU A 338 14.86 20.13 -19.02
N ALA A 339 16.13 20.27 -19.40
CA ALA A 339 17.25 19.58 -18.74
C ALA A 339 17.52 20.06 -17.30
N GLU A 340 17.36 21.35 -17.04
CA GLU A 340 17.53 21.94 -15.70
C GLU A 340 16.38 21.50 -14.78
N LEU A 341 15.15 21.53 -15.30
CA LEU A 341 13.97 21.06 -14.57
C LEU A 341 14.05 19.56 -14.28
N TRP A 342 14.59 18.74 -15.20
CA TRP A 342 14.89 17.33 -14.94
C TRP A 342 15.85 17.13 -13.77
N LYS A 343 16.92 17.92 -13.72
CA LYS A 343 17.88 17.85 -12.62
C LYS A 343 17.24 18.23 -11.29
N LEU A 344 16.52 19.34 -11.26
CA LEU A 344 15.85 19.82 -10.06
C LEU A 344 14.81 18.81 -9.57
N ALA A 345 13.97 18.30 -10.47
CA ALA A 345 12.94 17.33 -10.16
C ALA A 345 13.52 16.00 -9.67
N HIS A 346 14.55 15.50 -10.34
CA HIS A 346 15.29 14.31 -9.92
C HIS A 346 15.83 14.48 -8.50
N ASP A 347 16.62 15.54 -8.25
CA ASP A 347 17.32 15.71 -6.98
C ASP A 347 16.34 15.90 -5.82
N ALA A 348 15.29 16.70 -6.02
CA ALA A 348 14.26 16.94 -5.00
C ALA A 348 13.47 15.67 -4.67
N VAL A 349 13.07 14.88 -5.68
CA VAL A 349 12.32 13.63 -5.47
C VAL A 349 13.19 12.59 -4.77
N PHE A 350 14.46 12.42 -5.15
CA PHE A 350 15.38 11.49 -4.47
C PHE A 350 15.68 11.91 -3.03
N ALA A 351 15.86 13.20 -2.76
CA ALA A 351 16.00 13.71 -1.41
C ALA A 351 14.72 13.48 -0.58
N GLY A 352 13.56 13.71 -1.18
CA GLY A 352 12.27 13.43 -0.55
C GLY A 352 12.07 11.96 -0.23
N LEU A 353 12.44 11.06 -1.13
CA LEU A 353 12.38 9.61 -0.91
C LEU A 353 13.33 9.19 0.21
N LYS A 354 14.55 9.74 0.25
CA LYS A 354 15.51 9.49 1.33
C LYS A 354 15.00 9.98 2.68
N LYS A 355 14.44 11.20 2.73
CA LYS A 355 13.87 11.77 3.96
C LYS A 355 12.64 10.97 4.39
N ALA A 356 11.70 10.69 3.50
CA ALA A 356 10.53 9.86 3.76
C ALA A 356 10.94 8.48 4.29
N GLY A 357 11.89 7.81 3.63
CA GLY A 357 12.43 6.53 4.09
C GLY A 357 13.01 6.60 5.50
N LYS A 358 13.78 7.65 5.82
CA LYS A 358 14.28 7.87 7.19
C LYS A 358 13.14 8.11 8.20
N THR A 359 12.19 8.98 7.87
CA THR A 359 11.08 9.36 8.76
C THR A 359 10.16 8.17 9.08
N ILE A 360 9.92 7.28 8.10
CA ILE A 360 9.03 6.11 8.24
C ILE A 360 9.79 4.87 8.78
N GLY A 361 11.12 4.88 8.71
CA GLY A 361 11.97 3.73 9.09
C GLY A 361 12.28 2.76 7.95
N TYR A 362 11.95 3.09 6.69
CA TYR A 362 12.25 2.29 5.51
C TYR A 362 13.66 2.54 4.96
N THR A 363 14.69 2.27 5.76
CA THR A 363 16.09 2.56 5.38
C THR A 363 16.64 1.63 4.30
N ASN A 364 16.00 0.47 4.08
CA ASN A 364 16.43 -0.55 3.13
C ASN A 364 15.70 -0.49 1.77
N ASN A 365 14.74 0.41 1.56
CA ASN A 365 13.97 0.47 0.33
C ASN A 365 14.36 1.66 -0.57
N THR A 366 15.62 1.68 -1.00
CA THR A 366 16.14 2.77 -1.84
C THR A 366 15.82 2.52 -3.31
N PRO A 367 15.11 3.41 -4.00
CA PRO A 367 14.83 3.26 -5.41
C PRO A 367 16.08 3.52 -6.26
N VAL A 368 16.12 2.90 -7.43
CA VAL A 368 17.13 3.15 -8.47
C VAL A 368 16.48 3.78 -9.70
N PRO A 369 17.17 4.73 -10.37
CA PRO A 369 16.73 5.24 -11.66
C PRO A 369 16.54 4.12 -12.66
N ALA A 370 15.42 4.15 -13.36
CA ALA A 370 14.99 3.18 -14.36
C ALA A 370 14.22 3.91 -15.48
N ILE A 371 13.99 3.23 -16.59
CA ILE A 371 13.08 3.72 -17.64
C ILE A 371 11.76 2.97 -17.56
N VAL A 372 10.69 3.54 -18.10
CA VAL A 372 9.47 2.76 -18.35
C VAL A 372 9.77 1.74 -19.44
N CYS A 373 9.44 0.47 -19.20
CA CYS A 373 9.81 -0.63 -20.09
C CYS A 373 9.21 -0.46 -21.50
N PRO A 374 10.05 -0.35 -22.55
CA PRO A 374 9.57 -0.12 -23.91
C PRO A 374 9.08 -1.40 -24.61
N ALA A 375 9.41 -2.59 -24.08
CA ALA A 375 9.05 -3.88 -24.69
C ALA A 375 7.55 -4.23 -24.58
N HIS A 376 6.84 -3.56 -23.68
CA HIS A 376 5.44 -3.83 -23.42
C HIS A 376 4.62 -2.52 -23.49
N PRO A 377 4.63 -1.82 -24.63
CA PRO A 377 3.79 -0.64 -24.79
C PRO A 377 2.32 -1.09 -24.75
N HIS A 378 1.49 -0.29 -24.08
CA HIS A 378 0.07 -0.50 -23.78
C HIS A 378 -0.68 -1.51 -24.66
N PRO A 379 -1.45 -2.44 -24.05
CA PRO A 379 -2.20 -2.25 -22.80
C PRO A 379 -1.70 -3.01 -21.56
N ALA A 380 -0.47 -3.50 -21.56
CA ALA A 380 0.13 -4.05 -20.34
C ALA A 380 0.39 -2.91 -19.33
N LYS A 381 0.13 -3.15 -18.04
CA LYS A 381 0.45 -2.19 -16.97
C LYS A 381 1.93 -1.78 -17.08
N PRO A 382 2.25 -0.47 -17.04
CA PRO A 382 3.64 -0.04 -17.10
C PRO A 382 4.44 -0.63 -15.94
N HIS A 383 5.71 -0.87 -16.19
CA HIS A 383 6.65 -1.40 -15.21
C HIS A 383 8.06 -0.88 -15.55
N PRO A 384 8.96 -0.84 -14.58
CA PRO A 384 10.30 -0.33 -14.82
C PRO A 384 11.15 -1.30 -15.63
N ALA A 385 12.13 -0.78 -16.35
CA ALA A 385 13.25 -1.50 -16.89
C ALA A 385 14.55 -0.87 -16.37
N THR A 386 15.41 -1.70 -15.78
CA THR A 386 16.68 -1.24 -15.19
C THR A 386 17.68 -0.93 -16.30
N VAL A 387 18.49 0.11 -16.13
CA VAL A 387 19.52 0.50 -17.11
C VAL A 387 20.90 0.18 -16.57
N LYS A 388 21.68 -0.62 -17.30
CA LYS A 388 23.08 -0.92 -16.99
C LYS A 388 23.92 -0.80 -18.25
N LYS A 389 24.99 0.00 -18.20
CA LYS A 389 25.95 0.20 -19.30
C LYS A 389 25.27 0.54 -20.66
N GLY A 390 24.24 1.39 -20.62
CA GLY A 390 23.50 1.80 -21.83
C GLY A 390 22.56 0.74 -22.41
N VAL A 391 22.30 -0.35 -21.67
CA VAL A 391 21.33 -1.39 -22.02
C VAL A 391 20.23 -1.40 -20.97
N TRP A 392 18.97 -1.34 -21.39
CA TRP A 392 17.83 -1.53 -20.50
C TRP A 392 17.46 -3.02 -20.45
N THR A 393 17.01 -3.50 -19.28
CA THR A 393 16.50 -4.86 -19.08
C THR A 393 15.14 -4.78 -18.37
N CYS A 394 14.12 -5.41 -18.95
CA CYS A 394 12.78 -5.46 -18.40
C CYS A 394 12.76 -6.16 -17.04
N SER A 395 12.07 -5.57 -16.06
CA SER A 395 11.91 -6.16 -14.71
C SER A 395 11.06 -7.43 -14.68
N ILE A 396 10.16 -7.62 -15.64
CA ILE A 396 9.27 -8.78 -15.72
C ILE A 396 9.91 -9.93 -16.50
N SER A 397 10.69 -9.61 -17.55
CA SER A 397 11.28 -10.60 -18.44
C SER A 397 12.71 -10.22 -18.79
N SER A 398 13.68 -10.95 -18.25
CA SER A 398 15.10 -10.77 -18.58
C SER A 398 15.44 -11.03 -20.05
N LYS A 399 14.52 -11.65 -20.80
CA LYS A 399 14.64 -11.85 -22.25
C LYS A 399 14.40 -10.58 -23.06
N ASN A 400 13.74 -9.58 -22.47
CA ASN A 400 13.42 -8.32 -23.11
C ASN A 400 14.44 -7.26 -22.66
N PHE A 401 15.35 -6.91 -23.56
CA PHE A 401 16.38 -5.90 -23.35
C PHE A 401 16.69 -5.17 -24.66
N GLY A 402 17.33 -4.00 -24.57
CA GLY A 402 17.67 -3.20 -25.74
C GLY A 402 18.61 -2.05 -25.40
N LYS A 403 19.08 -1.33 -26.42
CA LYS A 403 19.93 -0.15 -26.21
C LYS A 403 19.09 1.03 -25.75
N VAL A 404 19.58 1.80 -24.78
CA VAL A 404 18.82 2.97 -24.30
C VAL A 404 18.82 4.11 -25.31
N ALA A 405 19.80 4.21 -26.21
CA ALA A 405 19.80 5.22 -27.27
C ALA A 405 18.57 5.17 -28.21
N GLU A 406 17.84 4.06 -28.21
CA GLU A 406 16.59 3.87 -28.96
C GLU A 406 15.36 4.44 -28.21
N VAL A 407 15.53 4.79 -26.93
CA VAL A 407 14.54 5.39 -26.05
C VAL A 407 15.06 6.79 -25.73
N SER A 408 14.44 7.85 -26.26
CA SER A 408 14.90 9.22 -25.95
C SER A 408 14.67 9.51 -24.46
N VAL A 409 15.74 9.53 -23.66
CA VAL A 409 15.64 9.74 -22.19
C VAL A 409 16.42 11.00 -21.78
N PRO A 410 15.75 12.17 -21.70
CA PRO A 410 16.41 13.45 -21.44
C PRO A 410 17.16 13.50 -20.11
N TRP A 411 16.69 12.80 -19.07
CA TRP A 411 17.27 12.82 -17.73
C TRP A 411 18.54 11.98 -17.57
N MET A 412 18.87 11.08 -18.50
CA MET A 412 20.04 10.20 -18.31
C MET A 412 21.37 10.96 -18.31
N SER A 413 21.48 12.03 -19.10
CA SER A 413 22.67 12.89 -19.12
C SER A 413 22.89 13.55 -17.75
N VAL A 414 21.80 13.87 -17.06
CA VAL A 414 21.79 14.45 -15.71
C VAL A 414 22.26 13.44 -14.66
N CYS A 415 21.86 12.16 -14.74
CA CYS A 415 22.28 11.15 -13.77
C CYS A 415 23.77 10.76 -13.92
N THR A 416 24.35 10.89 -15.11
CA THR A 416 25.75 10.48 -15.37
C THR A 416 26.80 11.42 -14.77
N SER A 417 26.49 12.71 -14.56
CA SER A 417 27.43 13.67 -13.98
C SER A 417 27.72 13.41 -12.49
N HIS A 418 26.73 12.94 -11.73
CA HIS A 418 26.89 12.66 -10.29
C HIS A 418 27.72 11.42 -9.96
N SER A 419 27.83 10.47 -10.89
CA SER A 419 28.66 9.27 -10.69
C SER A 419 30.17 9.54 -10.90
N ALA A 420 30.52 10.64 -11.57
CA ALA A 420 31.92 10.99 -11.86
C ALA A 420 32.59 11.78 -10.72
N GLU A 421 31.84 12.60 -9.98
CA GLU A 421 32.39 13.47 -8.93
C GLU A 421 32.62 12.76 -7.58
N SER A 422 32.00 11.60 -7.36
CA SER A 422 32.19 10.78 -6.15
C SER A 422 33.40 9.82 -6.23
N ALA A 423 34.11 9.76 -7.35
CA ALA A 423 35.24 8.85 -7.57
C ALA A 423 36.63 9.46 -7.27
N THR A 424 36.72 10.74 -6.90
CA THR A 424 38.01 11.41 -6.63
C THR A 424 38.08 12.01 -5.23
N SER A 425 38.01 11.17 -4.21
CA SER A 425 38.69 11.43 -2.93
C SER A 425 38.79 10.14 -2.10
N SER A 426 39.91 9.45 -2.22
CA SER A 426 40.40 8.58 -1.15
C SER A 426 41.93 8.64 -1.10
N PRO A 427 42.54 8.69 0.10
CA PRO A 427 43.96 8.96 0.24
C PRO A 427 44.77 7.69 -0.02
N SER A 428 45.87 7.86 -0.77
CA SER A 428 46.88 6.85 -0.98
C SER A 428 47.55 6.43 0.33
N SER A 429 47.43 5.16 0.69
CA SER A 429 48.39 4.50 1.60
C SER A 429 48.94 3.24 0.94
N SER A 430 50.26 3.22 0.87
CA SER A 430 51.12 2.20 0.29
C SER A 430 51.23 0.97 1.22
N SER A 431 51.13 -0.24 0.68
CA SER A 431 52.07 -1.32 1.02
C SER A 431 51.88 -2.58 0.14
N SER A 432 53.03 -3.01 -0.38
CA SER A 432 53.50 -4.40 -0.48
C SER A 432 52.80 -5.40 -1.41
N ALA A 433 53.55 -5.71 -2.47
CA ALA A 433 53.42 -6.84 -3.37
C ALA A 433 53.58 -8.21 -2.68
N VAL A 434 53.00 -9.26 -3.29
CA VAL A 434 53.63 -10.54 -3.69
C VAL A 434 52.58 -11.33 -4.54
N PRO A 435 53.01 -12.14 -5.54
CA PRO A 435 52.23 -12.46 -6.75
C PRO A 435 51.67 -13.89 -6.73
N SER A 436 51.09 -14.32 -7.88
CA SER A 436 50.69 -15.68 -8.36
C SER A 436 49.18 -15.74 -8.67
N THR A 437 48.62 -16.32 -9.73
CA THR A 437 49.11 -17.17 -10.84
C THR A 437 48.06 -17.10 -11.96
N SER A 438 48.50 -17.45 -13.16
CA SER A 438 47.83 -17.37 -14.44
C SER A 438 47.07 -18.64 -14.88
N GLN A 439 46.09 -18.45 -15.79
CA GLN A 439 45.55 -19.36 -16.84
C GLN A 439 44.49 -20.43 -16.48
N PRO A 440 43.73 -20.98 -17.47
CA PRO A 440 43.08 -20.38 -18.66
C PRO A 440 41.61 -20.88 -18.86
N PRO A 441 40.88 -20.42 -19.91
CA PRO A 441 39.50 -20.83 -20.18
C PRO A 441 39.40 -22.05 -21.11
N LEU A 442 38.35 -22.85 -20.96
CA LEU A 442 37.95 -23.89 -21.92
C LEU A 442 36.63 -23.53 -22.60
N SER A 443 36.75 -23.26 -23.90
CA SER A 443 35.70 -23.27 -24.91
C SER A 443 35.57 -24.67 -25.51
N VAL A 444 34.35 -25.19 -25.72
CA VAL A 444 34.06 -26.09 -26.85
C VAL A 444 32.60 -25.94 -27.30
N SER A 445 32.46 -25.66 -28.59
CA SER A 445 31.25 -25.60 -29.42
C SER A 445 30.86 -26.98 -29.95
N SER A 446 29.58 -27.21 -30.28
CA SER A 446 29.09 -27.76 -31.58
C SER A 446 27.64 -28.28 -31.44
N THR A 447 26.64 -27.72 -32.13
CA THR A 447 26.21 -28.01 -33.52
C THR A 447 25.68 -29.44 -33.74
N THR A 448 24.37 -29.58 -34.00
CA THR A 448 23.87 -30.30 -35.21
C THR A 448 22.37 -30.05 -35.40
N ALA A 449 22.03 -29.67 -36.63
CA ALA A 449 20.69 -29.59 -37.20
C ALA A 449 20.31 -30.93 -37.84
N THR A 450 19.01 -31.22 -37.95
CA THR A 450 18.50 -32.13 -39.00
C THR A 450 17.14 -31.64 -39.50
N THR A 451 16.99 -31.66 -40.82
CA THR A 451 15.90 -31.12 -41.65
C THR A 451 15.03 -32.26 -42.19
N THR A 452 13.93 -31.91 -42.90
CA THR A 452 13.14 -32.65 -43.93
C THR A 452 11.87 -33.39 -43.47
N THR A 453 10.69 -33.42 -44.14
CA THR A 453 10.06 -32.72 -45.30
C THR A 453 8.57 -33.18 -45.42
N ASN A 454 7.66 -32.26 -45.77
CA ASN A 454 6.45 -32.27 -46.65
C ASN A 454 5.50 -33.49 -46.88
N THR A 455 4.19 -33.30 -46.51
CA THR A 455 2.86 -33.31 -47.26
C THR A 455 2.48 -34.43 -48.29
N PRO A 456 1.20 -34.62 -48.76
CA PRO A 456 -0.15 -34.08 -48.41
C PRO A 456 -1.39 -35.05 -48.50
N ALA A 457 -2.59 -34.55 -48.11
CA ALA A 457 -3.86 -34.50 -48.89
C ALA A 457 -5.19 -35.16 -48.37
N ILE A 458 -6.28 -34.45 -48.74
CA ILE A 458 -7.68 -34.86 -49.07
C ILE A 458 -8.82 -34.53 -48.07
N HIS A 459 -9.81 -33.80 -48.62
CA HIS A 459 -11.10 -33.31 -48.12
C HIS A 459 -12.21 -34.38 -48.13
N GLU A 460 -13.15 -34.31 -47.18
CA GLU A 460 -14.58 -34.63 -47.41
C GLU A 460 -15.49 -33.90 -46.40
N LYS A 461 -16.68 -33.47 -46.84
CA LYS A 461 -17.61 -32.55 -46.17
C LYS A 461 -19.00 -33.20 -46.09
N LYS A 462 -19.65 -33.31 -44.91
CA LYS A 462 -21.12 -33.53 -44.82
C LYS A 462 -21.78 -33.18 -43.47
N LYS A 463 -22.73 -32.23 -43.58
CA LYS A 463 -23.99 -31.89 -42.89
C LYS A 463 -24.10 -31.72 -41.35
N GLU A 464 -24.58 -30.52 -41.03
CA GLU A 464 -24.86 -29.87 -39.74
C GLU A 464 -26.08 -30.45 -39.00
N ASP A 465 -25.87 -30.80 -37.72
CA ASP A 465 -26.70 -30.36 -36.62
C ASP A 465 -25.92 -29.23 -35.93
N ASP A 466 -26.56 -28.10 -35.62
CA ASP A 466 -25.91 -26.89 -35.07
C ASP A 466 -25.40 -27.13 -33.63
N GLU A 467 -24.35 -27.92 -33.47
CA GLU A 467 -23.48 -27.89 -32.29
C GLU A 467 -22.74 -26.54 -32.32
N ILE A 468 -23.01 -25.70 -31.31
CA ILE A 468 -22.23 -24.48 -31.04
C ILE A 468 -20.76 -24.89 -30.98
N ASN A 469 -19.99 -24.48 -31.98
CA ASN A 469 -18.59 -24.89 -32.08
C ASN A 469 -17.73 -24.03 -31.13
N ASP A 470 -16.49 -24.47 -30.91
CA ASP A 470 -15.55 -23.79 -30.00
C ASP A 470 -15.27 -22.33 -30.39
N GLN A 471 -15.45 -21.96 -31.66
CA GLN A 471 -15.31 -20.60 -32.15
C GLN A 471 -16.48 -19.72 -31.69
N ASP A 472 -17.71 -20.23 -31.74
CA ASP A 472 -18.91 -19.53 -31.29
C ASP A 472 -18.90 -19.33 -29.76
N LEU A 473 -18.43 -20.33 -29.02
CA LEU A 473 -18.20 -20.25 -27.58
C LEU A 473 -17.12 -19.21 -27.22
N ALA A 474 -16.06 -19.12 -28.02
CA ALA A 474 -15.02 -18.11 -27.82
C ALA A 474 -15.54 -16.68 -28.07
N VAL A 475 -16.45 -16.49 -29.04
CA VAL A 475 -17.12 -15.21 -29.27
C VAL A 475 -18.03 -14.83 -28.09
N ILE A 476 -18.84 -15.78 -27.61
CA ILE A 476 -19.73 -15.58 -26.45
C ILE A 476 -18.94 -15.26 -25.18
N ALA A 477 -17.82 -15.96 -24.95
CA ALA A 477 -16.91 -15.71 -23.84
C ALA A 477 -16.32 -14.30 -23.92
N ARG A 478 -15.87 -13.87 -25.10
CA ARG A 478 -15.26 -12.56 -25.28
C ARG A 478 -16.23 -11.39 -25.05
N ASP A 479 -17.50 -11.56 -25.43
CA ASP A 479 -18.46 -10.44 -25.50
C ASP A 479 -19.39 -10.33 -24.28
N HIS A 480 -19.58 -11.41 -23.50
CA HIS A 480 -20.61 -11.45 -22.45
C HIS A 480 -20.10 -11.74 -21.02
N LEU A 481 -18.81 -12.02 -20.81
CA LEU A 481 -18.25 -12.44 -19.50
C LEU A 481 -18.30 -11.38 -18.37
N THR A 482 -18.66 -10.13 -18.67
CA THR A 482 -18.92 -9.05 -17.69
C THR A 482 -20.40 -8.80 -17.41
N GLN A 483 -21.32 -9.43 -18.16
CA GLN A 483 -22.77 -9.33 -18.02
C GLN A 483 -23.37 -10.75 -18.03
N TRP A 484 -23.21 -11.47 -16.91
CA TRP A 484 -23.60 -12.88 -16.80
C TRP A 484 -25.08 -13.15 -17.16
N GLU A 485 -25.95 -12.15 -16.98
CA GLU A 485 -27.36 -12.19 -17.34
C GLU A 485 -27.62 -12.46 -18.82
N LYS A 486 -26.64 -12.19 -19.69
CA LYS A 486 -26.67 -12.46 -21.13
C LYS A 486 -26.09 -13.83 -21.50
N LEU A 487 -25.35 -14.49 -20.62
CA LEU A 487 -24.81 -15.85 -20.85
C LEU A 487 -25.88 -16.94 -20.75
N HIS A 488 -26.90 -16.76 -19.93
CA HIS A 488 -27.86 -17.83 -19.60
C HIS A 488 -28.56 -18.52 -20.80
N PRO A 489 -28.90 -17.87 -21.93
CA PRO A 489 -29.55 -18.55 -23.06
C PRO A 489 -28.59 -19.49 -23.79
N PHE A 490 -27.31 -19.09 -23.88
CA PHE A 490 -26.25 -19.86 -24.53
C PHE A 490 -25.80 -21.07 -23.71
N LEU A 491 -25.98 -20.99 -22.39
CA LEU A 491 -25.78 -22.10 -21.47
C LEU A 491 -27.05 -22.98 -21.34
N GLY A 492 -28.10 -22.73 -22.12
CA GLY A 492 -29.34 -23.51 -22.05
C GLY A 492 -30.04 -23.47 -20.68
N LEU A 493 -29.79 -22.43 -19.88
CA LEU A 493 -30.44 -22.21 -18.59
C LEU A 493 -31.81 -21.57 -18.82
N ASN A 494 -32.84 -22.09 -18.14
CA ASN A 494 -34.17 -21.52 -18.28
C ASN A 494 -34.35 -20.26 -17.39
N ARG A 495 -35.41 -19.49 -17.64
CA ARG A 495 -35.68 -18.24 -16.89
C ARG A 495 -35.90 -18.44 -15.39
N ALA A 496 -36.33 -19.62 -14.95
CA ALA A 496 -36.53 -19.93 -13.53
C ALA A 496 -35.18 -20.10 -12.82
N GLN A 497 -34.28 -20.91 -13.41
CA GLN A 497 -32.92 -21.13 -12.90
C GLN A 497 -32.12 -19.83 -12.81
N LYS A 498 -32.23 -18.95 -13.83
CA LYS A 498 -31.61 -17.62 -13.77
C LYS A 498 -32.10 -16.81 -12.57
N LYS A 499 -33.42 -16.77 -12.35
CA LYS A 499 -34.02 -16.02 -11.24
C LYS A 499 -33.63 -16.61 -9.89
N GLU A 500 -33.49 -17.92 -9.81
CA GLU A 500 -33.08 -18.63 -8.61
C GLU A 500 -31.63 -18.35 -8.24
N ILE A 501 -30.70 -18.42 -9.20
CA ILE A 501 -29.29 -18.06 -8.99
C ILE A 501 -29.16 -16.58 -8.60
N ALA A 502 -29.87 -15.67 -9.27
CA ALA A 502 -29.86 -14.25 -8.94
C ALA A 502 -30.41 -13.96 -7.52
N ARG A 503 -31.44 -14.70 -7.10
CA ARG A 503 -32.03 -14.57 -5.76
C ARG A 503 -31.13 -15.15 -4.67
N SER A 504 -30.41 -16.22 -4.97
CA SER A 504 -29.56 -16.92 -4.00
C SER A 504 -28.29 -16.12 -3.66
N TYR A 505 -27.82 -15.27 -4.59
CA TYR A 505 -26.58 -14.50 -4.40
C TYR A 505 -26.77 -13.01 -4.79
N PRO A 506 -27.65 -12.24 -4.14
CA PRO A 506 -27.98 -10.89 -4.58
C PRO A 506 -26.78 -9.94 -4.48
N GLY A 507 -26.39 -9.35 -5.61
CA GLY A 507 -25.30 -8.36 -5.70
C GLY A 507 -23.88 -8.94 -5.82
N ASP A 508 -23.70 -10.26 -5.67
CA ASP A 508 -22.41 -10.93 -5.87
C ASP A 508 -22.33 -11.55 -7.28
N TYR A 509 -21.91 -10.72 -8.22
CA TYR A 509 -21.82 -11.09 -9.63
C TYR A 509 -20.76 -12.17 -9.93
N GLY A 510 -19.78 -12.35 -9.05
CA GLY A 510 -18.75 -13.39 -9.19
C GLY A 510 -19.31 -14.77 -8.88
N LEU A 511 -20.00 -14.90 -7.74
CA LEU A 511 -20.62 -16.14 -7.31
C LEU A 511 -21.82 -16.53 -8.19
N GLN A 512 -22.67 -15.58 -8.59
CA GLN A 512 -23.76 -15.84 -9.54
C GLN A 512 -23.24 -16.42 -10.87
N LYS A 513 -22.08 -15.94 -11.33
CA LYS A 513 -21.42 -16.42 -12.55
C LYS A 513 -20.84 -17.82 -12.38
N GLN A 514 -20.17 -18.09 -11.27
CA GLN A 514 -19.60 -19.40 -10.98
C GLN A 514 -20.69 -20.46 -10.88
N GLU A 515 -21.79 -20.17 -10.18
CA GLU A 515 -22.92 -21.08 -10.03
C GLU A 515 -23.61 -21.37 -11.38
N CYS A 516 -23.76 -20.35 -12.24
CA CYS A 516 -24.28 -20.56 -13.59
C CYS A 516 -23.42 -21.53 -14.43
N LEU A 517 -22.10 -21.49 -14.26
CA LEU A 517 -21.18 -22.35 -14.99
C LEU A 517 -21.18 -23.79 -14.44
N GLU A 518 -21.36 -23.97 -13.13
CA GLU A 518 -21.49 -25.30 -12.53
C GLU A 518 -22.82 -25.97 -12.91
N VAL A 519 -23.95 -25.27 -12.85
CA VAL A 519 -25.26 -25.81 -13.29
C VAL A 519 -25.23 -26.21 -14.77
N TRP A 520 -24.48 -25.48 -15.59
CA TRP A 520 -24.28 -25.84 -17.00
C TRP A 520 -23.36 -27.05 -17.19
N LYS A 521 -22.28 -27.13 -16.41
CA LYS A 521 -21.32 -28.24 -16.42
C LYS A 521 -21.99 -29.56 -16.05
N GLU A 522 -22.89 -29.55 -15.08
CA GLU A 522 -23.71 -30.71 -14.72
C GLU A 522 -24.67 -31.14 -15.84
N LYS A 523 -25.16 -30.19 -16.64
CA LYS A 523 -26.20 -30.43 -17.65
C LYS A 523 -25.67 -30.92 -19.01
N ILE A 524 -24.50 -30.44 -19.45
CA ILE A 524 -23.96 -30.73 -20.81
C ILE A 524 -22.70 -31.61 -20.78
N GLY A 525 -22.05 -31.79 -19.63
CA GLY A 525 -21.15 -32.93 -19.38
C GLY A 525 -19.94 -33.06 -20.31
N ARG A 526 -19.38 -31.97 -20.85
CA ARG A 526 -18.14 -32.03 -21.65
C ARG A 526 -17.07 -31.14 -21.05
N GLU A 527 -16.16 -31.77 -20.31
CA GLU A 527 -14.95 -31.17 -19.73
C GLU A 527 -14.13 -30.37 -20.76
N ALA A 528 -14.14 -30.82 -22.03
CA ALA A 528 -13.51 -30.12 -23.15
C ALA A 528 -14.09 -28.72 -23.41
N THR A 529 -15.41 -28.55 -23.30
CA THR A 529 -16.07 -27.25 -23.52
C THR A 529 -15.78 -26.29 -22.36
N TYR A 530 -15.62 -26.80 -21.13
CA TYR A 530 -15.19 -26.02 -19.97
C TYR A 530 -13.73 -25.56 -20.11
N ARG A 531 -12.84 -26.45 -20.58
CA ARG A 531 -11.47 -26.08 -20.91
C ARG A 531 -11.40 -25.09 -22.07
N ALA A 532 -12.29 -25.19 -23.06
CA ALA A 532 -12.38 -24.24 -24.17
C ALA A 532 -12.85 -22.85 -23.70
N LEU A 533 -13.85 -22.77 -22.82
CA LEU A 533 -14.32 -21.52 -22.22
C LEU A 533 -13.28 -20.86 -21.31
N ILE A 534 -12.59 -21.66 -20.48
CA ILE A 534 -11.48 -21.17 -19.64
C ILE A 534 -10.32 -20.72 -20.51
N SER A 535 -9.90 -21.52 -21.49
CA SER A 535 -8.83 -21.17 -22.42
C SER A 535 -9.19 -19.95 -23.28
N ALA A 536 -10.46 -19.78 -23.65
CA ALA A 536 -10.96 -18.60 -24.35
C ALA A 536 -11.01 -17.37 -23.44
N ALA A 537 -11.39 -17.51 -22.16
CA ALA A 537 -11.35 -16.42 -21.19
C ALA A 537 -9.89 -15.99 -20.85
N GLU A 538 -8.97 -16.95 -20.81
CA GLU A 538 -7.53 -16.74 -20.64
C GLU A 538 -6.89 -16.14 -21.90
N LYS A 539 -7.28 -16.60 -23.11
CA LYS A 539 -6.88 -15.98 -24.37
C LYS A 539 -7.50 -14.61 -24.56
N ALA A 540 -8.73 -14.33 -24.12
CA ALA A 540 -9.32 -13.00 -24.15
C ALA A 540 -8.61 -12.05 -23.17
N ARG A 541 -8.08 -12.57 -22.06
CA ARG A 541 -7.10 -11.86 -21.21
C ARG A 541 -5.77 -11.60 -21.94
N GLY A 542 -5.35 -12.49 -22.85
CA GLY A 542 -4.12 -12.36 -23.65
C GLY A 542 -4.23 -11.56 -24.97
N GLN A 543 -5.40 -11.52 -25.62
CA GLN A 543 -5.60 -10.97 -26.98
C GLN A 543 -6.13 -9.52 -26.99
N ARG A 544 -6.47 -8.92 -25.84
CA ARG A 544 -6.69 -7.46 -25.75
C ARG A 544 -5.43 -6.63 -26.07
N VAL A 545 -4.28 -7.28 -26.31
CA VAL A 545 -3.00 -6.69 -26.74
C VAL A 545 -2.97 -6.35 -28.25
N SER A 546 -3.99 -6.69 -29.06
CA SER A 546 -3.99 -6.32 -30.49
C SER A 546 -5.35 -5.86 -31.02
N GLY A 547 -5.57 -4.53 -31.01
CA GLY A 547 -6.50 -3.85 -31.91
C GLY A 547 -7.81 -3.33 -31.31
N GLN A 548 -7.86 -2.05 -30.93
CA GLN A 548 -9.09 -1.28 -30.77
C GLN A 548 -9.07 -0.06 -31.71
N HIS A 549 -9.93 -0.08 -32.74
CA HIS A 549 -10.52 1.11 -33.34
C HIS A 549 -11.84 0.75 -34.06
N GLN A 550 -12.99 1.10 -33.46
CA GLN A 550 -14.07 1.89 -34.10
C GLN A 550 -15.25 2.14 -33.14
N ARG A 551 -15.81 3.35 -33.26
CA ARG A 551 -16.79 4.06 -32.42
C ARG A 551 -18.27 3.69 -32.73
N HIS A 552 -19.20 3.89 -31.79
CA HIS A 552 -20.14 5.04 -31.73
C HIS A 552 -21.41 4.83 -30.84
N VAL A 553 -21.61 5.76 -29.89
CA VAL A 553 -22.76 6.66 -29.62
C VAL A 553 -24.20 6.13 -29.45
N ARG A 554 -24.78 6.48 -28.27
CA ARG A 554 -26.14 7.02 -27.93
C ARG A 554 -26.61 6.43 -26.59
N GLU A 555 -27.46 7.02 -25.74
CA GLU A 555 -28.05 8.34 -25.45
C GLU A 555 -28.86 8.13 -24.15
N ASP A 556 -29.38 9.20 -23.53
CA ASP A 556 -29.98 9.29 -22.19
C ASP A 556 -31.20 8.41 -21.90
N VAL A 557 -31.57 8.27 -20.60
CA VAL A 557 -32.91 8.64 -20.07
C VAL A 557 -32.90 8.73 -18.53
N ASN A 558 -33.40 9.86 -18.03
CA ASN A 558 -33.77 10.23 -16.66
C ASN A 558 -34.87 9.35 -16.04
N ILE A 559 -34.80 9.11 -14.72
CA ILE A 559 -35.99 8.84 -13.89
C ILE A 559 -35.88 9.59 -12.54
N ILE A 560 -36.88 10.44 -12.30
CA ILE A 560 -37.16 11.17 -11.04
C ILE A 560 -37.98 10.25 -10.10
N PRO A 561 -37.81 10.31 -8.75
CA PRO A 561 -38.41 9.37 -7.81
C PRO A 561 -39.68 9.92 -7.13
N PRO A 562 -40.37 9.12 -6.29
CA PRO A 562 -41.19 9.66 -5.22
C PRO A 562 -40.62 9.41 -3.82
N THR A 563 -40.63 10.51 -3.09
CA THR A 563 -40.62 10.80 -1.65
C THR A 563 -41.44 9.87 -0.75
N THR A 564 -40.97 9.63 0.49
CA THR A 564 -41.80 9.66 1.72
C THR A 564 -40.97 9.77 3.02
N THR A 565 -41.11 10.92 3.70
CA THR A 565 -41.47 11.16 5.12
C THR A 565 -40.68 10.57 6.31
N VAL A 566 -39.92 11.46 6.98
CA VAL A 566 -39.93 11.91 8.40
C VAL A 566 -40.25 10.91 9.53
N CYS A 567 -39.32 10.80 10.49
CA CYS A 567 -39.66 10.92 11.93
C CYS A 567 -38.44 11.34 12.77
N CYS A 568 -38.57 12.45 13.50
CA CYS A 568 -37.62 12.97 14.48
C CYS A 568 -37.87 12.35 15.86
N TYR A 569 -36.83 12.19 16.69
CA TYR A 569 -36.92 12.39 18.15
C TYR A 569 -35.57 12.79 18.74
N HIS A 570 -35.61 13.75 19.65
CA HIS A 570 -34.51 14.34 20.42
C HIS A 570 -34.87 14.20 21.94
N PRO A 571 -34.01 14.62 22.87
CA PRO A 571 -33.42 13.80 23.93
C PRO A 571 -34.05 14.03 25.30
N LEU A 572 -33.54 13.37 26.36
CA LEU A 572 -33.40 13.98 27.70
C LEU A 572 -32.51 13.12 28.63
N SER A 573 -31.92 13.84 29.57
CA SER A 573 -30.75 13.57 30.43
C SER A 573 -31.12 13.28 31.90
N VAL A 574 -30.10 12.92 32.71
CA VAL A 574 -29.85 13.27 34.16
C VAL A 574 -29.73 12.12 35.19
N PHE A 575 -28.46 11.94 35.65
CA PHE A 575 -27.90 11.75 37.01
C PHE A 575 -27.87 10.43 37.83
N SER A 576 -26.63 10.16 38.28
CA SER A 576 -26.13 9.77 39.63
C SER A 576 -25.85 8.30 40.02
N LEU A 577 -24.58 8.10 40.40
CA LEU A 577 -23.88 7.01 41.13
C LEU A 577 -24.45 6.77 42.56
N PRO A 578 -24.18 5.63 43.27
CA PRO A 578 -22.83 5.08 43.47
C PRO A 578 -22.62 3.54 43.64
N SER A 579 -21.34 3.16 43.51
CA SER A 579 -20.58 2.06 44.17
C SER A 579 -21.08 0.61 44.07
N SER A 580 -20.46 -0.16 43.17
CA SER A 580 -19.79 -1.45 43.43
C SER A 580 -19.24 -2.02 42.12
N ILE A 581 -17.95 -2.36 42.10
CA ILE A 581 -17.25 -2.87 40.93
C ILE A 581 -17.71 -4.32 40.70
N ASN A 582 -18.54 -4.51 39.68
CA ASN A 582 -18.76 -5.79 39.03
C ASN A 582 -18.63 -5.56 37.52
N CYS A 583 -17.61 -6.20 36.92
CA CYS A 583 -17.40 -6.20 35.48
C CYS A 583 -18.53 -6.97 34.79
N THR A 584 -19.44 -6.27 34.12
CA THR A 584 -20.38 -6.85 33.15
C THR A 584 -19.94 -6.47 31.75
N LEU A 585 -19.46 -7.47 31.00
CA LEU A 585 -19.32 -7.42 29.55
C LEU A 585 -20.69 -7.12 28.91
N HIS A 586 -20.85 -5.95 28.30
CA HIS A 586 -21.97 -5.69 27.41
C HIS A 586 -21.69 -6.28 26.03
N LYS A 587 -22.48 -7.32 25.69
CA LYS A 587 -22.61 -7.87 24.34
C LYS A 587 -23.27 -6.85 23.43
N GLY A 588 -22.53 -6.39 22.42
CA GLY A 588 -23.03 -5.61 21.29
C GLY A 588 -22.23 -5.98 20.04
N SER A 589 -22.52 -7.14 19.47
CA SER A 589 -21.91 -7.63 18.23
C SER A 589 -22.52 -6.93 17.02
N ILE A 590 -21.75 -6.05 16.38
CA ILE A 590 -22.03 -5.52 15.02
C ILE A 590 -21.14 -6.30 14.04
N PRO A 591 -21.68 -6.92 12.97
CA PRO A 591 -20.85 -7.60 11.98
C PRO A 591 -20.26 -6.57 11.01
N PHE A 592 -19.00 -6.20 11.21
CA PHE A 592 -18.25 -5.45 10.19
C PHE A 592 -17.63 -6.44 9.20
N SER A 593 -18.21 -6.52 8.00
CA SER A 593 -17.53 -7.07 6.83
C SER A 593 -16.91 -5.92 6.06
N PHE A 594 -15.58 -5.77 6.13
CA PHE A 594 -14.84 -4.84 5.29
C PHE A 594 -14.42 -5.55 3.99
N PRO A 595 -14.77 -5.05 2.81
CA PRO A 595 -14.19 -5.56 1.57
C PRO A 595 -12.69 -5.19 1.48
N ILE A 596 -11.90 -6.14 0.98
CA ILE A 596 -10.42 -6.15 0.92
C ILE A 596 -9.81 -4.92 0.20
N LEU A 597 -10.58 -4.16 -0.58
CA LEU A 597 -10.15 -2.92 -1.23
C LEU A 597 -10.06 -1.69 -0.29
N ASN A 598 -10.66 -1.76 0.91
CA ASN A 598 -10.75 -0.63 1.85
C ASN A 598 -9.63 -0.58 2.90
N LEU A 599 -8.87 -1.67 3.12
CA LEU A 599 -7.81 -1.70 4.13
C LEU A 599 -6.64 -0.77 3.79
N THR A 600 -6.41 -0.49 2.51
CA THR A 600 -5.30 0.36 2.05
C THR A 600 -5.39 1.78 2.60
N PHE A 601 -6.59 2.35 2.80
CA PHE A 601 -6.73 3.75 3.22
C PHE A 601 -6.31 3.98 4.68
N ILE A 602 -6.82 3.14 5.59
CA ILE A 602 -6.51 3.16 7.03
C ILE A 602 -5.04 2.80 7.26
N THR A 603 -4.54 1.77 6.57
CA THR A 603 -3.16 1.30 6.75
C THR A 603 -2.10 2.27 6.29
N ASN A 604 -2.36 3.30 5.47
CA ASN A 604 -1.29 4.21 4.99
C ASN A 604 -0.98 5.34 5.97
N ALA A 605 -1.98 6.13 6.38
CA ALA A 605 -1.79 7.18 7.38
C ALA A 605 -1.37 6.55 8.72
N LEU A 606 -2.01 5.42 9.05
CA LEU A 606 -1.57 4.63 10.19
C LEU A 606 -0.21 4.00 9.93
N SER A 607 0.19 3.50 8.75
CA SER A 607 1.58 3.00 8.56
C SER A 607 2.62 4.09 8.80
N LEU A 608 2.34 5.37 8.55
CA LEU A 608 3.33 6.42 8.85
C LEU A 608 3.62 6.53 10.35
N ILE A 609 2.61 6.24 11.19
CA ILE A 609 2.73 6.24 12.65
C ILE A 609 3.05 4.83 13.16
N ILE A 610 2.27 3.81 12.77
CA ILE A 610 2.41 2.37 13.00
C ILE A 610 3.74 1.78 12.54
N HIS A 611 4.33 2.23 11.43
CA HIS A 611 5.59 1.67 10.95
C HIS A 611 6.80 2.24 11.71
N ARG A 612 6.71 3.49 12.18
CA ARG A 612 7.58 3.98 13.27
C ARG A 612 7.36 3.16 14.55
N ILE A 613 6.13 2.67 14.78
CA ILE A 613 5.75 1.74 15.87
C ILE A 613 6.17 0.27 15.65
N ARG A 614 6.75 -0.08 14.51
CA ARG A 614 7.07 -1.49 14.18
C ARG A 614 8.52 -1.76 13.82
N VAL A 615 9.36 -0.73 13.66
CA VAL A 615 10.72 -0.86 13.09
C VAL A 615 11.85 -0.85 14.13
N HIS A 616 11.49 -0.77 15.41
CA HIS A 616 12.38 -1.01 16.53
C HIS A 616 11.74 -2.06 17.44
#